data_AF-A0A377MUF7-F1
#
_entry.id   AF-A0A377MUF7-F1
#
_cell.length_a   1.000
_cell.length_b   1.000
_cell.length_c   1.000
_cell.angle_alpha   90.00
_cell.angle_beta   90.00
_cell.angle_gamma   90.00
#
_symmetry.space_group_name_H-M   'P 1'
#
loop_
_entity.id
_entity.type
_entity.pdbx_description
1 polymer ?
#
loop_
_entity_poly.entity_id
_entity_poly.type
_entity_poly.pdbx_seq_one_letter_code
_entity_poly.pdbx_strand_id
1 'polypeptide(L)' 'MNFDMRTNQNCASFFNPATKAFVVVDSFDNYEFDVRAGTLSRTEFVGTITASNDEELNKKLAEITAAHI' A
#
# COMPACT_ATOMS: atom_id res chain seq x y z
N MET A 1 -8.11 -5.23 4.73
CA MET A 1 -7.31 -4.14 5.34
C MET A 1 -7.93 -2.81 4.92
N ASN A 2 -8.00 -1.81 5.80
CA ASN A 2 -8.42 -0.46 5.41
C ASN A 2 -7.17 0.40 5.28
N PHE A 3 -6.91 0.94 4.09
CA PHE A 3 -5.72 1.73 3.80
C PHE A 3 -5.93 3.20 4.20
N ASP A 4 -7.03 3.84 3.83
CA ASP A 4 -7.31 5.25 4.14
C ASP A 4 -6.09 6.18 3.91
N MET A 5 -5.33 5.92 2.84
CA MET A 5 -4.16 6.69 2.46
C MET A 5 -4.56 7.88 1.60
N ARG A 6 -3.95 9.04 1.82
CA ARG A 6 -4.14 10.23 0.98
C ARG A 6 -3.00 10.38 -0.01
N THR A 7 -3.26 10.87 -1.22
CA THR A 7 -2.22 11.06 -2.24
C THR A 7 -1.16 12.07 -1.81
N ASN A 8 -1.45 12.98 -0.87
CA ASN A 8 -0.45 13.90 -0.31
C ASN A 8 0.45 13.29 0.77
N GLN A 9 0.25 12.02 1.13
CA GLN A 9 1.15 11.25 2.00
C GLN A 9 2.13 10.46 1.14
N ASN A 10 3.40 10.80 1.26
CA ASN A 10 4.47 10.16 0.48
C ASN A 10 4.94 8.83 1.07
N CYS A 11 4.48 8.44 2.26
CA CYS A 11 4.80 7.16 2.88
C CYS A 11 3.71 6.75 3.88
N ALA A 12 3.37 5.46 3.89
CA ALA A 12 2.45 4.87 4.86
C ALA A 12 2.77 3.39 5.10
N SER A 13 2.31 2.86 6.24
CA SER A 13 2.37 1.43 6.51
C SER A 13 1.10 0.94 7.20
N PHE A 14 0.71 -0.30 6.90
CA PHE A 14 -0.55 -0.88 7.30
C PHE A 14 -0.33 -2.29 7.83
N PHE A 15 -0.90 -2.59 8.99
CA PHE A 15 -0.75 -3.90 9.63
C PHE A 15 -2.13 -4.52 9.88
N ASN A 16 -2.32 -5.76 9.42
CA ASN A 16 -3.50 -6.56 9.73
C ASN A 16 -3.15 -7.55 10.86
N PRO A 17 -3.66 -7.34 12.10
CA PRO A 17 -3.34 -8.21 13.22
C PRO A 17 -3.88 -9.64 13.08
N ALA A 18 -4.93 -9.85 12.27
CA ALA A 18 -5.56 -11.14 12.05
C ALA A 18 -4.73 -12.03 11.10
N THR A 19 -4.25 -11.48 9.99
CA THR A 19 -3.45 -12.22 8.99
C THR A 19 -1.95 -12.04 9.16
N LYS A 20 -1.52 -11.14 10.04
CA LYS A 20 -0.12 -10.67 10.20
C LYS A 20 0.46 -10.02 8.94
N ALA A 21 -0.40 -9.67 7.97
CA ALA A 21 0.00 -8.96 6.77
C ALA A 21 0.50 -7.55 7.13
N PHE A 22 1.60 -7.15 6.50
CA PHE A 22 2.18 -5.84 6.61
C PHE A 22 2.40 -5.27 5.21
N VAL A 23 1.83 -4.11 4.94
CA VAL A 23 1.95 -3.38 3.68
C VAL A 23 2.69 -2.08 3.94
N VAL A 24 3.66 -1.76 3.10
CA VAL A 24 4.39 -0.48 3.09
C VAL A 24 4.18 0.15 1.74
N VAL A 25 3.89 1.45 1.75
CA VAL A 25 3.68 2.25 0.55
C VAL A 25 4.60 3.47 0.65
N ASP A 26 5.34 3.76 -0.41
CA ASP A 26 6.17 4.95 -0.52
C ASP A 26 6.08 5.58 -1.91
N SER A 27 6.27 6.90 -1.98
CA SER A 27 6.20 7.70 -3.20
C SER A 27 7.16 8.88 -3.11
N PHE A 28 7.72 9.28 -4.25
CA PHE A 28 8.58 10.47 -4.34
C PHE A 28 7.86 11.69 -4.94
N ASP A 29 6.80 11.45 -5.72
CA ASP A 29 6.09 12.47 -6.50
C ASP A 29 4.59 12.59 -6.15
N ASN A 30 4.11 11.78 -5.20
CA ASN A 30 2.70 11.68 -4.81
C ASN A 30 1.77 11.28 -5.97
N TYR A 31 2.30 10.59 -6.98
CA TYR A 31 1.58 10.08 -8.13
C TYR A 31 1.89 8.60 -8.39
N GLU A 32 3.17 8.21 -8.36
CA GLU A 32 3.65 6.84 -8.40
C GLU A 32 3.93 6.34 -6.98
N PHE A 33 3.30 5.24 -6.60
CA PHE A 33 3.41 4.64 -5.27
C PHE A 33 3.94 3.22 -5.40
N ASP A 34 5.13 2.97 -4.84
CA ASP A 34 5.68 1.64 -4.72
C ASP A 34 5.04 0.92 -3.53
N VAL A 35 4.65 -0.33 -3.76
CA VAL A 35 3.93 -1.14 -2.77
C VAL A 35 4.74 -2.37 -2.45
N ARG A 36 4.98 -2.57 -1.15
CA ARG A 36 5.62 -3.76 -0.61
C ARG A 36 4.66 -4.47 0.35
N ALA A 37 4.61 -5.78 0.31
CA ALA A 37 3.75 -6.57 1.20
C ALA A 37 4.49 -7.79 1.77
N GLY A 38 4.03 -8.27 2.91
CA GLY A 38 4.57 -9.45 3.56
C GLY A 38 4.23 -9.45 5.05
N THR A 39 5.24 -9.60 5.89
CA THR A 39 5.14 -9.57 7.36
C THR A 39 5.97 -8.42 7.92
N LEU A 40 5.81 -8.13 9.22
CA LEU A 40 6.60 -7.11 9.92
C LEU A 40 8.13 -7.30 9.78
N SER A 41 8.61 -8.53 9.64
CA SER A 41 10.05 -8.83 9.53
C SER A 41 10.55 -8.95 8.10
N ARG A 42 9.67 -9.12 7.11
CA ARG A 42 10.03 -9.30 5.70
C ARG A 42 8.90 -8.82 4.80
N THR A 43 9.19 -7.83 3.98
CA THR A 43 8.32 -7.38 2.88
C THR A 43 9.02 -7.51 1.54
N GLU A 44 8.25 -7.82 0.52
CA GLU A 44 8.70 -7.96 -0.86
C GLU A 44 7.98 -6.94 -1.72
N PHE A 45 8.65 -6.48 -2.77
CA PHE A 45 8.04 -5.55 -3.73
C PHE A 45 6.92 -6.28 -4.49
N VAL A 46 5.74 -5.68 -4.50
CA VAL A 46 4.55 -6.22 -5.16
C VAL A 46 4.34 -5.53 -6.51
N GLY A 47 4.58 -4.23 -6.56
CA GLY A 47 4.47 -3.43 -7.77
C GLY A 47 4.31 -1.95 -7.47
N THR A 48 4.16 -1.18 -8.54
CA THR A 48 3.94 0.28 -8.49
C THR A 48 2.52 0.57 -8.96
N ILE A 49 1.82 1.45 -8.26
CA ILE A 49 0.50 1.96 -8.67
C ILE A 49 0.60 3.46 -8.95
N THR A 50 -0.13 3.92 -9.96
CA THR A 50 -0.35 5.35 -10.18
C THR A 50 -1.71 5.75 -9.62
N ALA A 51 -1.84 6.93 -9.02
CA ALA A 51 -3.14 7.43 -8.56
C ALA A 51 -3.20 8.96 -8.61
N SER A 52 -4.33 9.50 -9.07
CA SER A 52 -4.55 10.96 -9.12
C SER A 52 -5.43 11.48 -7.98
N ASN A 53 -6.04 10.58 -7.20
CA ASN A 53 -6.87 10.91 -6.04
C ASN A 53 -6.89 9.77 -5.01
N ASP A 54 -7.36 10.09 -3.80
CA ASP A 54 -7.39 9.18 -2.66
C ASP A 54 -8.23 7.92 -2.92
N GLU A 55 -9.38 8.05 -3.59
CA GLU A 55 -10.26 6.92 -3.89
C GLU A 55 -9.57 5.90 -4.81
N GLU A 56 -8.94 6.38 -5.88
CA GLU A 56 -8.17 5.57 -6.82
C GLU A 56 -6.98 4.89 -6.12
N LEU A 57 -6.25 5.63 -5.29
CA LEU A 57 -5.12 5.11 -4.52
C LEU A 57 -5.54 3.93 -3.65
N ASN A 58 -6.56 4.12 -2.81
CA ASN A 58 -7.02 3.09 -1.88
C ASN A 58 -7.62 1.87 -2.59
N LYS A 59 -8.33 2.07 -3.70
CA LYS A 59 -8.83 0.98 -4.54
C LYS A 59 -7.69 0.14 -5.11
N LYS A 60 -6.68 0.79 -5.71
CA LYS A 60 -5.51 0.11 -6.31
C LYS A 60 -4.66 -0.59 -5.26
N LEU A 61 -4.51 0.00 -4.07
CA LEU A 61 -3.85 -0.65 -2.92
C LEU A 61 -4.56 -1.95 -2.52
N ALA A 62 -5.89 -1.95 -2.46
CA ALA A 62 -6.66 -3.15 -2.16
C ALA A 62 -6.53 -4.23 -3.25
N GLU A 63 -6.54 -3.83 -4.52
CA GLU A 63 -6.39 -4.75 -5.65
C GLU A 63 -4.99 -5.40 -5.70
N ILE A 64 -3.93 -4.59 -5.62
CA ILE A 64 -2.54 -5.10 -5.76
C ILE A 64 -2.12 -5.96 -4.56
N THR A 65 -2.67 -5.68 -3.38
CA THR A 65 -2.34 -6.42 -2.16
C THR A 65 -3.26 -7.61 -1.91
N ALA A 66 -4.33 -7.83 -2.68
CA ALA A 66 -5.36 -8.85 -2.41
C ALA A 66 -4.82 -10.27 -2.13
N ALA A 67 -3.69 -10.67 -2.74
CA ALA A 67 -3.05 -11.97 -2.50
C ALA A 67 -2.27 -12.06 -1.18
N HIS A 68 -2.08 -10.94 -0.47
CA HIS A 68 -1.23 -10.79 0.71
C HIS A 68 -2.00 -10.41 1.99
N ILE A 69 -3.29 -10.06 1.90
CA ILE A 69 -4.08 -9.49 3.01
C ILE A 69 -5.02 -10.47 3.70
#